data_AF-A0A2V5KZR7-F1
#
_entry.id   AF-A0A2V5KZR7-F1
#
_cell.length_a   1.000
_cell.length_b   1.000
_cell.length_c   1.000
_cell.angle_alpha   90.00
_cell.angle_beta   90.00
_cell.angle_gamma   90.00
#
_symmetry.space_group_name_H-M   'P 1'
#
loop_
_entity.id
_entity.type
_entity.pdbx_description
1 polymer ?
#
loop_
_entity_poly.entity_id
_entity_poly.type
_entity_poly.pdbx_seq_one_letter_code
_entity_poly.pdbx_strand_id
1 'polypeptide(L)' 'MSETAANSVTLRFLAAPTDVGHSGSVDAGTVLEWVDKAAYAAAVGWAKAYCV' A
#
# COMPACT_ATOMS: atom_id res chain seq x y z
N MET A 1 -15.67 -8.02 -10.15
CA MET A 1 -14.71 -7.80 -9.04
C MET A 1 -13.66 -8.88 -9.17
N SER A 2 -12.46 -8.54 -9.62
CA SER A 2 -11.46 -9.54 -10.00
C SER A 2 -11.00 -10.37 -8.81
N GLU A 3 -10.94 -11.68 -9.05
CA GLU A 3 -10.37 -12.67 -8.15
C GLU A 3 -8.90 -12.33 -7.89
N THR A 4 -8.54 -12.14 -6.63
CA THR A 4 -7.16 -11.85 -6.23
C THR A 4 -6.43 -13.19 -6.19
N ALA A 5 -5.38 -13.36 -7.01
CA ALA A 5 -4.57 -14.57 -7.00
C ALA A 5 -4.07 -14.86 -5.57
N ALA A 6 -3.84 -16.15 -5.22
CA ALA A 6 -3.59 -16.60 -3.85
C ALA A 6 -2.47 -15.86 -3.07
N ASN A 7 -1.57 -15.16 -3.78
CA ASN A 7 -0.46 -14.38 -3.22
C ASN A 7 -0.43 -12.91 -3.70
N SER A 8 -1.52 -12.39 -4.26
CA SER A 8 -1.61 -10.97 -4.60
C SER A 8 -2.47 -10.22 -3.59
N VAL A 9 -2.26 -8.91 -3.48
CA VAL A 9 -3.05 -8.03 -2.64
C VAL A 9 -3.34 -6.75 -3.41
N THR A 10 -4.54 -6.20 -3.25
CA THR A 10 -4.90 -4.89 -3.81
C THR A 10 -5.44 -4.02 -2.70
N LEU A 11 -4.66 -2.99 -2.34
CA LEU A 11 -5.08 -1.94 -1.42
C LEU A 11 -5.48 -0.71 -2.22
N ARG A 12 -6.51 0.00 -1.76
CA ARG A 12 -6.97 1.24 -2.36
C ARG A 12 -6.89 2.33 -1.31
N PHE A 13 -6.12 3.36 -1.60
CA PHE A 13 -5.91 4.50 -0.72
C PHE A 13 -6.62 5.70 -1.34
N LEU A 14 -7.30 6.47 -0.48
CA LEU A 14 -7.86 7.75 -0.85
C LEU A 14 -6.83 8.81 -0.48
N ALA A 15 -6.42 9.64 -1.45
CA ALA A 15 -5.62 10.82 -1.17
C ALA A 15 -6.50 11.84 -0.45
N ALA A 16 -6.26 12.01 0.86
CA ALA A 16 -6.92 13.03 1.64
C ALA A 16 -6.38 14.43 1.27
N PRO A 17 -7.15 15.51 1.46
CA PRO A 17 -6.66 16.87 1.25
C PRO A 17 -5.39 17.21 2.05
N THR A 18 -5.18 16.54 3.18
CA THR A 18 -3.98 16.68 4.04
C THR A 18 -2.74 16.00 3.48
N ASP A 19 -2.89 15.09 2.50
CA ASP A 19 -1.76 14.38 1.91
C ASP A 19 -1.06 15.23 0.84
N VAL A 20 -1.65 16.37 0.46
CA VAL A 20 -1.12 17.32 -0.51
C VAL A 20 0.10 18.03 0.07
N GLY A 21 1.25 17.75 -0.54
CA GLY A 21 2.50 18.44 -0.28
C GLY A 21 2.57 19.84 -0.91
N HIS A 22 3.72 20.49 -0.73
CA HIS A 22 3.98 21.85 -1.23
C HIS A 22 3.84 22.00 -2.75
N SER A 23 3.95 20.90 -3.51
CA SER A 23 3.83 20.86 -4.97
C SER A 23 2.38 20.72 -5.46
N GLY A 24 1.40 20.59 -4.57
CA GLY A 24 0.00 20.34 -4.93
C GLY A 24 -0.31 18.87 -5.27
N SER A 25 0.65 17.96 -5.07
CA SER A 25 0.50 16.51 -5.24
C SER A 25 0.70 15.79 -3.91
N VAL A 26 0.30 14.52 -3.84
CA VAL A 26 0.56 13.70 -2.65
C VAL A 26 2.06 13.64 -2.36
N ASP A 27 2.45 13.86 -1.10
CA ASP A 27 3.85 13.76 -0.70
C ASP A 27 4.41 12.36 -0.96
N ALA A 28 5.65 12.30 -1.47
CA ALA A 28 6.28 11.04 -1.83
C ALA A 28 6.42 10.08 -0.64
N GLY A 29 6.59 10.61 0.58
CA GLY A 29 6.61 9.82 1.81
C GLY A 29 5.30 9.06 2.05
N THR A 30 4.17 9.73 1.85
CA THR A 30 2.83 9.12 1.98
C THR A 30 2.62 8.01 0.95
N VAL A 31 3.06 8.21 -0.29
CA VAL A 31 3.01 7.17 -1.33
C VAL A 31 3.88 5.98 -0.95
N LEU A 32 5.10 6.21 -0.41
CA LEU A 32 5.99 5.14 0.03
C LEU A 32 5.39 4.33 1.19
N GLU A 33 4.68 4.98 2.11
CA GLU A 33 3.95 4.28 3.19
C GLU A 33 2.84 3.37 2.64
N TRP A 34 2.14 3.80 1.60
CA TRP A 34 1.13 2.95 0.93
C TRP A 34 1.75 1.73 0.26
N VAL A 35 2.91 1.91 -0.39
CA VAL A 35 3.68 0.82 -1.00
C VAL A 35 4.16 -0.17 0.05
N ASP A 36 4.71 0.32 1.16
CA ASP A 36 5.17 -0.51 2.28
C ASP A 36 4.04 -1.40 2.83
N LYS A 37 2.86 -0.82 3.10
CA LYS A 37 1.69 -1.58 3.57
C LYS A 37 1.26 -2.68 2.60
N ALA A 38 1.26 -2.40 1.30
CA ALA A 38 0.90 -3.38 0.28
C ALA A 38 1.96 -4.50 0.18
N ALA A 39 3.25 -4.14 0.22
CA ALA A 39 4.35 -5.10 0.19
C ALA A 39 4.33 -6.01 1.42
N TYR A 40 4.17 -5.43 2.60
CA TYR A 40 4.06 -6.18 3.85
C TYR A 40 2.87 -7.14 3.82
N ALA A 41 1.68 -6.67 3.42
CA ALA A 41 0.49 -7.52 3.31
C ALA A 41 0.68 -8.70 2.34
N ALA A 42 1.37 -8.48 1.22
CA ALA A 42 1.72 -9.55 0.29
C ALA A 42 2.72 -10.54 0.91
N ALA A 43 3.78 -10.03 1.57
CA ALA A 43 4.83 -10.83 2.16
C ALA A 43 4.29 -11.75 3.26
N VAL A 44 3.50 -11.23 4.21
CA VAL A 44 2.88 -12.05 5.26
C VAL A 44 1.84 -13.01 4.70
N GLY A 45 1.14 -12.59 3.63
CA GLY A 45 0.19 -13.43 2.90
C GLY A 45 0.83 -14.69 2.34
N TRP A 46 2.05 -14.57 1.80
CA TRP A 46 2.83 -15.70 1.29
C TRP A 46 3.53 -16.48 2.40
N ALA A 47 4.24 -15.79 3.30
CA ALA A 47 5.10 -16.42 4.32
C ALA A 47 4.32 -17.13 5.44
N LYS A 48 3.06 -16.77 5.67
CA LYS A 48 2.24 -17.22 6.81
C LYS A 48 2.90 -16.99 8.18
N ALA A 49 3.77 -15.99 8.24
CA ALA A 49 4.54 -15.61 9.41
C ALA A 49 4.76 -14.09 9.41
N TYR A 50 5.27 -13.57 10.52
CA TYR A 50 5.70 -12.19 10.61
C TYR A 50 6.90 -11.92 9.69
N CYS A 51 6.88 -10.80 8.98
CA CYS A 51 7.91 -10.38 8.03
C CYS A 51 8.50 -9.03 8.46
N VAL A 52 9.76 -8.75 8.12
CA VAL A 52 10.46 -7.47 8.39
C VAL A 52 11.26 -7.03 7.18
#